data_AF-A0A914FNQ7-F1
#
_entry.id   AF-A0A914FNQ7-F1
#
_cell.length_a   1.000
_cell.length_b   1.000
_cell.length_c   1.000
_cell.angle_alpha   90.00
_cell.angle_beta   90.00
_cell.angle_gamma   90.00
#
_symmetry.space_group_name_H-M   'P 1'
#
loop_
_entity.id
_entity.type
_entity.pdbx_description
1 polymer ?
#
loop_
_entity_poly.entity_id
_entity_poly.type
_entity_poly.pdbx_seq_one_letter_code
_entity_poly.pdbx_strand_id
1 'polypeptide(L)'
;MACQQHGSMHSILKKLHLPSGIKEEGGEGIPKWFLGRDIIALMREFRQNVIARKMSEVKDFIKKLINDDDTEPIVEYLCELVCDRATSEPSKEALLTSILIGSRPLVEFILQLFAEFPGEERNGAAKSDAFSPYITPLMLACLCNNYAIVECLLLRDHRIDLPHRADCKFAFFINRQF
;
A
#
# COMPACT_ATOMS: atom_id res chain seq x y z
N MET A 1 4.74 -2.54 -35.81
CA MET A 1 3.59 -3.31 -35.29
C MET A 1 3.56 -3.21 -33.77
N ALA A 2 3.10 -2.08 -33.21
CA ALA A 2 3.07 -1.84 -31.77
C ALA A 2 1.74 -1.19 -31.41
N CYS A 3 0.70 -2.00 -31.13
CA CYS A 3 -0.59 -1.50 -30.68
C CYS A 3 -1.43 -2.65 -30.09
N GLN A 4 -0.99 -3.29 -28.99
CA GLN A 4 -1.82 -4.28 -28.28
C GLN A 4 -1.74 -4.26 -26.73
N GLN A 5 -0.92 -3.41 -26.10
CA GLN A 5 -0.76 -3.46 -24.63
C GLN A 5 -1.76 -2.60 -23.84
N HIS A 6 -2.36 -1.56 -24.46
CA HIS A 6 -3.21 -0.60 -23.73
C HIS A 6 -4.58 -1.16 -23.29
N GLY A 7 -5.08 -2.24 -23.90
CA GLY A 7 -6.36 -2.87 -23.51
C GLY A 7 -6.24 -3.82 -22.31
N SER A 8 -5.04 -4.34 -22.03
CA SER A 8 -4.83 -5.36 -21.00
C SER A 8 -4.92 -4.76 -19.58
N MET A 9 -4.17 -3.69 -19.33
CA MET A 9 -4.06 -3.13 -17.99
C MET A 9 -5.36 -2.49 -17.49
N HIS A 10 -6.12 -1.76 -18.33
CA HIS A 10 -7.39 -1.15 -17.89
C HIS A 10 -8.48 -2.19 -17.55
N SER A 11 -8.50 -3.34 -18.24
CA SER A 11 -9.42 -4.44 -17.90
C SER A 11 -9.02 -5.16 -16.61
N ILE A 12 -7.71 -5.27 -16.34
CA ILE A 12 -7.20 -5.83 -15.07
C ILE A 12 -7.46 -4.86 -13.91
N LEU A 13 -7.26 -3.55 -14.11
CA LEU A 13 -7.59 -2.53 -13.13
C LEU A 13 -9.09 -2.50 -12.82
N LYS A 14 -9.97 -2.69 -13.82
CA LYS A 14 -11.40 -2.87 -13.55
C LYS A 14 -11.71 -4.13 -12.73
N LYS A 15 -10.97 -5.23 -12.90
CA LYS A 15 -11.08 -6.43 -12.03
C LYS A 15 -10.52 -6.21 -10.61
N LEU A 16 -9.64 -5.21 -10.44
CA LEU A 16 -9.13 -4.79 -9.12
C LEU A 16 -10.08 -3.81 -8.42
N HIS A 17 -10.84 -3.02 -9.20
CA HIS A 17 -11.88 -2.11 -8.70
C HIS A 17 -13.24 -2.79 -8.50
N LEU A 18 -13.54 -3.88 -9.23
CA LEU A 18 -14.76 -4.66 -9.07
C LEU A 18 -14.48 -6.04 -8.45
N PRO A 19 -15.27 -6.48 -7.46
CA PRO A 19 -15.26 -7.87 -7.01
C PRO A 19 -15.57 -8.79 -8.19
N SER A 20 -14.55 -9.52 -8.65
CA SER A 20 -14.71 -10.50 -9.72
C SER A 20 -15.43 -11.73 -9.16
N GLY A 21 -16.76 -11.73 -9.21
CA GLY A 21 -17.59 -12.91 -9.01
C GLY A 21 -18.49 -12.82 -7.79
N ILE A 22 -19.64 -12.15 -7.93
CA ILE A 22 -20.83 -12.51 -7.18
C ILE A 22 -21.24 -13.89 -7.70
N LYS A 23 -20.81 -14.94 -7.02
CA LYS A 23 -21.62 -16.16 -6.96
C LYS A 23 -22.55 -15.93 -5.78
N GLU A 24 -23.81 -15.65 -6.10
CA GLU A 24 -24.89 -15.79 -5.14
C GLU A 24 -24.83 -17.22 -4.58
N GLU A 25 -24.64 -17.33 -3.27
CA GLU A 25 -25.35 -18.25 -2.37
C GLU A 25 -24.58 -18.31 -1.03
N GLY A 26 -25.09 -17.53 -0.06
CA GLY A 26 -24.84 -17.76 1.38
C GLY A 26 -23.59 -17.12 1.99
N GLY A 27 -23.82 -16.09 2.82
CA GLY A 27 -22.95 -15.72 3.94
C GLY A 27 -21.82 -14.73 3.64
N GLU A 28 -22.08 -13.46 3.97
CA GLU A 28 -21.11 -12.35 4.09
C GLU A 28 -20.44 -11.89 2.78
N GLY A 29 -20.90 -10.75 2.25
CA GLY A 29 -20.42 -10.11 1.03
C GLY A 29 -19.00 -9.52 1.14
N ILE A 30 -18.04 -10.27 1.68
CA ILE A 30 -16.63 -9.88 1.75
C ILE A 30 -16.01 -10.09 0.35
N PRO A 31 -15.58 -9.02 -0.33
CA PRO A 31 -14.92 -9.13 -1.63
C PRO A 31 -13.62 -9.94 -1.52
N LYS A 32 -13.62 -11.19 -2.01
CA LYS A 32 -12.40 -12.00 -2.08
C LYS A 32 -11.52 -11.51 -3.23
N TRP A 33 -10.39 -10.92 -2.89
CA TRP A 33 -9.38 -10.49 -3.86
C TRP A 33 -8.60 -11.70 -4.38
N PHE A 34 -8.55 -11.87 -5.70
CA PHE A 34 -7.84 -12.99 -6.32
C PHE A 34 -6.55 -12.51 -6.99
N LEU A 35 -5.40 -13.02 -6.55
CA LEU A 35 -4.11 -12.75 -7.17
C LEU A 35 -3.98 -13.54 -8.48
N GLY A 36 -4.58 -13.03 -9.56
CA GLY A 36 -4.44 -13.61 -10.90
C GLY A 36 -3.00 -13.52 -11.41
N ARG A 37 -2.60 -14.42 -12.31
CA ARG A 37 -1.25 -14.40 -12.94
C ARG A 37 -0.94 -13.05 -13.59
N ASP A 38 -1.96 -12.40 -14.15
CA ASP A 38 -1.85 -11.10 -14.81
C ASP A 38 -1.51 -9.98 -13.80
N ILE A 39 -2.11 -10.02 -12.60
CA ILE A 39 -1.83 -9.07 -11.53
C ILE A 39 -0.40 -9.25 -11.02
N ILE A 40 0.06 -10.50 -10.87
CA ILE A 40 1.44 -10.82 -10.48
C ILE A 40 2.45 -10.31 -11.52
N ALA A 41 2.11 -10.39 -12.81
CA ALA A 41 2.95 -9.86 -13.89
C ALA A 41 3.03 -8.33 -13.83
N LEU A 42 1.91 -7.63 -13.65
CA LEU A 42 1.87 -6.17 -13.48
C LEU A 42 2.64 -5.72 -12.24
N MET A 43 2.48 -6.45 -11.15
CA MET A 43 3.20 -6.25 -9.89
C MET A 43 4.72 -6.32 -10.08
N ARG A 44 5.19 -7.30 -10.86
CA ARG A 44 6.61 -7.43 -11.23
C ARG A 44 7.08 -6.28 -12.12
N GLU A 45 6.28 -5.89 -13.11
CA GLU A 45 6.58 -4.78 -14.02
C GLU A 45 6.71 -3.47 -13.26
N PHE A 46 5.75 -3.16 -12.38
CA PHE A 46 5.78 -2.00 -11.51
C PHE A 46 7.06 -1.98 -10.67
N ARG A 47 7.38 -3.08 -10.00
CA ARG A 47 8.61 -3.19 -9.20
C ARG A 47 9.87 -2.94 -10.05
N GLN A 48 9.94 -3.48 -11.27
CA GLN A 48 11.08 -3.27 -12.17
C GLN A 48 11.21 -1.80 -12.57
N ASN A 49 10.10 -1.12 -12.87
CA ASN A 49 10.10 0.30 -13.24
C ASN A 49 10.52 1.20 -12.08
N VAL A 50 10.11 0.88 -10.84
CA VAL A 50 10.55 1.56 -9.63
C VAL A 50 12.06 1.38 -9.40
N ILE A 51 12.57 0.14 -9.51
CA ILE A 51 14.01 -0.14 -9.37
C ILE A 51 14.82 0.57 -10.45
N ALA A 52 14.32 0.61 -11.68
CA ALA A 52 14.94 1.30 -12.81
C ALA A 52 14.78 2.83 -12.76
N ARG A 53 14.10 3.38 -11.74
CA ARG A 53 13.82 4.82 -11.55
C ARG A 53 13.17 5.48 -12.77
N LYS A 54 12.30 4.75 -13.45
CA LYS A 54 11.54 5.28 -14.59
C LYS A 54 10.36 6.11 -14.12
N MET A 55 10.64 7.36 -13.72
CA MET A 55 9.65 8.26 -13.11
C MET A 55 8.38 8.43 -13.95
N SER A 56 8.49 8.55 -15.28
CA SER A 56 7.34 8.70 -16.17
C SER A 56 6.39 7.50 -16.15
N GLU A 57 6.93 6.29 -16.27
CA GLU A 57 6.15 5.04 -16.28
C GLU A 57 5.49 4.80 -14.91
N VAL A 58 6.20 5.11 -13.83
CA VAL A 58 5.68 4.97 -12.45
C VAL A 58 4.57 6.00 -12.19
N LYS A 59 4.75 7.26 -12.61
CA LYS A 59 3.75 8.33 -12.48
C LYS A 59 2.45 7.96 -13.20
N ASP A 60 2.56 7.51 -14.45
CA ASP A 60 1.42 7.04 -15.24
C ASP A 60 0.70 5.89 -14.52
N PHE A 61 1.46 4.92 -14.00
CA PHE A 61 0.91 3.77 -13.28
C PHE A 61 0.14 4.19 -12.03
N ILE A 62 0.71 5.06 -11.20
CA ILE A 62 0.06 5.57 -9.97
C ILE A 62 -1.21 6.35 -10.34
N LYS A 63 -1.16 7.21 -11.37
CA LYS A 63 -2.34 7.95 -11.85
C LYS A 63 -3.49 7.01 -12.25
N LYS A 64 -3.16 5.93 -12.96
CA LYS A 64 -4.12 4.89 -13.37
C LYS A 64 -4.74 4.14 -12.16
N LEU A 65 -4.05 4.09 -11.02
CA LEU A 65 -4.53 3.43 -9.79
C LEU A 65 -5.39 4.31 -8.89
N ILE A 66 -5.15 5.62 -8.90
CA ILE A 66 -5.89 6.57 -8.04
C ILE A 66 -7.24 6.94 -8.68
N ASN A 67 -7.38 6.82 -10.00
CA ASN A 67 -8.64 7.02 -10.74
C ASN A 67 -9.35 8.35 -10.41
N ASP A 68 -8.56 9.39 -10.17
CA ASP A 68 -9.02 10.73 -9.81
C ASP A 68 -8.13 11.77 -10.50
N ASP A 69 -8.75 12.66 -11.27
CA ASP A 69 -8.08 13.67 -12.09
C ASP A 69 -7.49 14.83 -11.25
N ASP A 70 -7.97 15.04 -10.02
CA ASP A 70 -7.54 16.13 -9.14
C ASP A 70 -6.34 15.76 -8.23
N THR A 71 -5.75 14.58 -8.42
CA THR A 71 -4.69 14.04 -7.56
C THR A 71 -3.27 14.20 -8.09
N GLU A 72 -3.07 14.99 -9.15
CA GLU A 72 -1.76 15.22 -9.79
C GLU A 72 -0.60 15.55 -8.82
N PRO A 73 -0.74 16.48 -7.84
CA PRO A 73 0.36 16.77 -6.90
C PRO A 73 0.67 15.58 -5.98
N ILE A 74 -0.34 14.78 -5.60
CA ILE A 74 -0.18 13.59 -4.77
C ILE A 74 0.51 12.49 -5.57
N VAL A 75 0.15 12.33 -6.85
CA VAL A 75 0.77 11.36 -7.76
C VAL A 75 2.26 11.67 -7.96
N GLU A 76 2.60 12.94 -8.15
CA GLU A 76 3.99 13.39 -8.29
C GLU A 76 4.79 13.10 -7.03
N TYR A 77 4.26 13.50 -5.87
CA TYR A 77 4.87 13.23 -4.57
C TYR A 77 5.05 11.74 -4.29
N LEU A 78 4.03 10.91 -4.55
CA LEU A 78 4.14 9.46 -4.41
C LEU A 78 5.18 8.87 -5.35
N CYS A 79 5.29 9.37 -6.58
CA CYS A 79 6.29 8.90 -7.53
C CYS A 79 7.72 9.16 -7.02
N GLU A 80 7.96 10.34 -6.44
CA GLU A 80 9.24 10.69 -5.82
C GLU A 80 9.56 9.76 -4.65
N LEU A 81 8.61 9.59 -3.72
CA LEU A 81 8.79 8.72 -2.55
C LEU A 81 9.05 7.25 -2.92
N VAL A 82 8.29 6.72 -3.87
CA VAL A 82 8.38 5.31 -4.28
C VAL A 82 9.70 5.03 -5.00
N CYS A 83 10.21 6.00 -5.76
CA CYS A 83 11.48 5.85 -6.49
C CYS A 83 12.71 6.17 -5.63
N ASP A 84 12.54 6.86 -4.49
CA ASP A 84 13.58 6.95 -3.48
C ASP A 84 13.67 5.64 -2.68
N ARG A 85 14.77 4.93 -2.91
CA ARG A 85 15.06 3.62 -2.32
C ARG A 85 16.31 3.65 -1.45
N ALA A 86 16.82 4.82 -1.09
CA ALA A 86 18.02 4.94 -0.26
C ALA A 86 17.82 4.34 1.15
N THR A 87 16.60 4.44 1.68
CA THR A 87 16.20 3.87 2.98
C THR A 87 14.78 3.30 2.91
N SER A 88 14.30 2.64 3.97
CA SER A 88 12.90 2.17 4.06
C SER A 88 11.89 3.30 4.29
N GLU A 89 12.34 4.48 4.76
CA GLU A 89 11.47 5.58 5.21
C GLU A 89 10.56 6.15 4.10
N PRO A 90 11.05 6.50 2.90
CA PRO A 90 10.19 7.02 1.84
C PRO A 90 9.10 6.01 1.43
N SER A 91 9.42 4.72 1.47
CA SER A 91 8.47 3.66 1.15
C SER A 91 7.40 3.47 2.23
N LYS A 92 7.75 3.69 3.51
CA LYS A 92 6.78 3.71 4.61
C LYS A 92 5.82 4.88 4.48
N GLU A 93 6.35 6.06 4.17
CA GLU A 93 5.53 7.26 3.95
C GLU A 93 4.62 7.10 2.73
N ALA A 94 5.13 6.54 1.63
CA ALA A 94 4.32 6.19 0.47
C ALA A 94 3.20 5.20 0.83
N LEU A 95 3.50 4.20 1.67
CA LEU A 95 2.51 3.24 2.14
C LEU A 95 1.41 3.93 2.96
N LEU A 96 1.77 4.75 3.95
CA LEU A 96 0.79 5.48 4.77
C LEU A 96 -0.06 6.44 3.93
N THR A 97 0.57 7.13 2.96
CA THR A 97 -0.12 8.02 2.02
C THR A 97 -1.11 7.25 1.15
N SER A 98 -0.74 6.07 0.64
CA SER A 98 -1.65 5.23 -0.15
C SER A 98 -2.86 4.72 0.65
N ILE A 99 -2.68 4.51 1.96
CA ILE A 99 -3.76 4.14 2.87
C ILE A 99 -4.71 5.32 3.09
N LEU A 100 -4.18 6.54 3.27
CA LEU A 100 -5.00 7.76 3.36
C LEU A 100 -5.85 7.98 2.10
N ILE A 101 -5.30 7.72 0.92
CA ILE A 101 -6.02 7.78 -0.35
C ILE A 101 -7.13 6.71 -0.41
N GLY A 102 -6.97 5.60 0.33
CA GLY A 102 -7.94 4.51 0.38
C GLY A 102 -7.86 3.55 -0.81
N SER A 103 -6.83 3.67 -1.67
CA SER A 103 -6.65 2.79 -2.83
C SER A 103 -5.99 1.48 -2.41
N ARG A 104 -6.81 0.44 -2.19
CA ARG A 104 -6.32 -0.93 -1.91
C ARG A 104 -5.34 -1.47 -2.96
N PRO A 105 -5.57 -1.29 -4.29
CA PRO A 105 -4.57 -1.71 -5.28
C PRO A 105 -3.21 -1.06 -5.01
N LEU A 106 -3.18 0.27 -4.85
CA LEU A 106 -1.94 1.02 -4.63
C LEU A 106 -1.18 0.52 -3.39
N VAL A 107 -1.89 0.27 -2.29
CA VAL A 107 -1.31 -0.31 -1.07
C VAL A 107 -0.64 -1.66 -1.37
N GLU A 108 -1.30 -2.56 -2.10
CA GLU A 108 -0.71 -3.87 -2.43
C GLU A 108 0.53 -3.76 -3.33
N PHE A 109 0.53 -2.84 -4.30
CA PHE A 109 1.69 -2.59 -5.15
C PHE A 109 2.88 -2.03 -4.34
N ILE A 110 2.63 -1.08 -3.43
CA ILE A 110 3.66 -0.51 -2.56
C ILE A 110 4.19 -1.56 -1.58
N LEU A 111 3.33 -2.41 -1.00
CA LEU A 111 3.75 -3.48 -0.08
C LEU A 111 4.76 -4.44 -0.71
N GLN A 112 4.72 -4.65 -2.03
CA GLN A 112 5.71 -5.51 -2.70
C GLN A 112 7.11 -4.91 -2.78
N LEU A 113 7.21 -3.59 -2.68
CA LEU A 113 8.49 -2.92 -2.67
C LEU A 113 9.26 -3.21 -1.37
N PHE A 114 8.57 -3.60 -0.29
CA PHE A 114 9.20 -4.03 0.96
C PHE A 114 9.90 -5.39 0.89
N ALA A 115 9.91 -6.06 -0.27
CA ALA A 115 10.75 -7.24 -0.47
C ALA A 115 12.25 -6.99 -0.22
N GLU A 116 12.71 -5.72 -0.32
CA GLU A 116 14.08 -5.32 0.01
C GLU A 116 14.29 -5.04 1.50
N PHE A 117 13.21 -4.79 2.25
CA PHE A 117 13.21 -4.40 3.66
C PHE A 117 12.09 -5.14 4.44
N PRO A 118 12.21 -6.47 4.63
CA PRO A 118 11.14 -7.25 5.24
C PRO A 118 10.88 -6.83 6.69
N GLY A 119 9.61 -6.63 7.04
CA GLY A 119 9.15 -6.24 8.37
C GLY A 119 9.06 -4.73 8.56
N GLU A 120 9.74 -3.92 7.75
CA GLU A 120 9.67 -2.46 7.82
C GLU A 120 8.29 -1.92 7.44
N GLU A 121 7.51 -2.68 6.67
CA GLU A 121 6.12 -2.35 6.32
C GLU A 121 5.16 -2.34 7.51
N ARG A 122 5.58 -2.88 8.66
CA ARG A 122 4.76 -2.95 9.88
C ARG A 122 4.91 -1.71 10.76
N ASN A 123 5.98 -0.96 10.54
CA ASN A 123 6.36 0.19 11.36
C ASN A 123 5.83 1.49 10.76
N GLY A 124 5.68 2.52 11.59
CA GLY A 124 5.40 3.88 11.13
C GLY A 124 6.62 4.51 10.44
N ALA A 125 6.37 5.59 9.69
CA ALA A 125 7.42 6.40 9.08
C ALA A 125 7.99 7.36 10.15
N ALA A 126 9.19 7.07 10.64
CA ALA A 126 9.79 7.82 11.73
C ALA A 126 10.44 9.14 11.30
N LYS A 127 10.84 9.23 10.02
CA LYS A 127 11.46 10.41 9.43
C LYS A 127 10.55 11.20 8.49
N SER A 128 9.25 10.90 8.50
CA SER A 128 8.25 11.65 7.73
C SER A 128 7.79 12.87 8.52
N ASP A 129 7.65 14.00 7.85
CA ASP A 129 7.03 15.21 8.43
C ASP A 129 5.50 15.11 8.43
N ALA A 130 4.93 14.25 7.58
CA ALA A 130 3.48 14.11 7.40
C ALA A 130 2.83 13.16 8.40
N PHE A 131 3.57 12.17 8.91
CA PHE A 131 3.04 11.13 9.79
C PHE A 131 3.79 11.08 11.11
N SER A 132 3.05 10.78 12.18
CA SER A 132 3.70 10.47 13.46
C SER A 132 4.42 9.11 13.37
N PRO A 133 5.64 8.98 13.95
CA PRO A 133 6.38 7.72 14.03
C PRO A 133 5.55 6.54 14.58
N TYR A 134 4.56 6.84 15.43
CA TYR A 134 3.79 5.84 16.17
C TYR A 134 2.61 5.28 15.38
N ILE A 135 2.24 5.94 14.28
CA ILE A 135 1.12 5.51 13.45
C ILE A 135 1.61 4.38 12.56
N THR A 136 1.21 3.16 12.90
CA THR A 136 1.44 1.99 12.04
C THR A 136 0.46 1.98 10.87
N PRO A 137 0.80 1.35 9.74
CA PRO A 137 -0.11 1.20 8.61
C PRO A 137 -1.44 0.54 8.97
N LEU A 138 -1.43 -0.44 9.89
CA LEU A 138 -2.66 -1.10 10.34
C LEU A 138 -3.50 -0.17 11.22
N MET A 139 -2.90 0.61 12.12
CA MET A 139 -3.62 1.63 12.88
C MET A 139 -4.28 2.65 11.93
N LEU A 140 -3.54 3.14 10.94
CA LEU A 140 -4.05 4.12 9.98
C LEU A 140 -5.21 3.55 9.16
N ALA A 141 -5.08 2.32 8.65
CA ALA A 141 -6.16 1.66 7.90
C ALA A 141 -7.44 1.51 8.73
N CYS A 142 -7.31 1.20 10.03
CA CYS A 142 -8.42 1.19 10.98
C CYS A 142 -9.03 2.58 11.19
N LEU A 143 -8.20 3.63 11.32
CA LEU A 143 -8.67 5.01 11.46
C LEU A 143 -9.41 5.51 10.22
N CYS A 144 -8.97 5.10 9.03
CA CYS A 144 -9.62 5.41 7.76
C CYS A 144 -10.88 4.55 7.50
N ASN A 145 -11.22 3.62 8.40
CA ASN A 145 -12.36 2.71 8.29
C ASN A 145 -12.40 1.91 6.97
N ASN A 146 -11.23 1.56 6.43
CA ASN A 146 -11.14 0.81 5.17
C ASN A 146 -10.90 -0.67 5.44
N TYR A 147 -11.99 -1.43 5.62
CA TYR A 147 -11.95 -2.86 5.95
C TYR A 147 -11.17 -3.70 4.93
N ALA A 148 -11.18 -3.32 3.65
CA ALA A 148 -10.50 -4.04 2.59
C ALA A 148 -8.96 -3.92 2.74
N ILE A 149 -8.46 -2.76 3.15
CA ILE A 149 -7.04 -2.56 3.46
C ILE A 149 -6.69 -3.25 4.79
N VAL A 150 -7.54 -3.13 5.81
CA VAL A 150 -7.34 -3.79 7.11
C VAL A 150 -7.18 -5.30 6.93
N GLU A 151 -8.09 -5.94 6.20
CA GLU A 151 -8.00 -7.36 5.86
C GLU A 151 -6.69 -7.69 5.14
N CYS A 152 -6.32 -6.88 4.14
CA CYS A 152 -5.09 -7.06 3.37
C CYS A 152 -3.82 -7.02 4.23
N LEU A 153 -3.77 -6.13 5.22
CA LEU A 153 -2.67 -6.00 6.18
C LEU A 153 -2.68 -7.14 7.21
N LEU A 154 -3.85 -7.55 7.71
CA LEU A 154 -3.98 -8.67 8.63
C LEU A 154 -3.54 -9.99 8.00
N LEU A 155 -3.87 -10.23 6.73
CA LEU A 155 -3.41 -11.40 5.98
C LEU A 155 -1.88 -11.47 5.80
N ARG A 156 -1.19 -10.33 5.97
CA ARG A 156 0.27 -10.21 5.95
C ARG A 156 0.90 -10.22 7.35
N ASP A 157 0.13 -10.61 8.36
CA ASP A 157 0.56 -10.69 9.76
C ASP A 157 1.00 -9.33 10.34
N HIS A 158 0.36 -8.24 9.90
CA HIS A 158 0.44 -6.96 10.61
C HIS A 158 -0.35 -7.06 11.91
N ARG A 159 0.21 -6.54 13.01
CA ARG A 159 -0.39 -6.58 14.34
C ARG A 159 -0.29 -5.21 14.98
N ILE A 160 -1.26 -4.90 15.84
CA ILE A 160 -1.20 -3.75 16.73
C ILE A 160 -0.85 -4.27 18.12
N ASP A 161 0.27 -3.81 18.65
CA ASP A 161 0.66 -4.13 20.01
C ASP A 161 -0.22 -3.38 21.00
N LEU A 162 -0.67 -4.10 22.04
CA LEU A 162 -1.48 -3.52 23.10
C LEU A 162 -0.62 -2.56 23.92
N PRO A 163 -1.09 -1.34 24.20
CA PRO A 163 -0.38 -0.44 25.09
C PRO A 163 -0.26 -1.09 26.47
N HIS A 164 0.90 -0.90 27.10
CA HIS A 164 1.08 -1.31 28.49
C HIS A 164 0.11 -0.56 29.42
N ARG A 165 -0.23 -1.19 30.54
CA ARG A 165 -1.00 -0.51 31.59
C ARG A 165 -0.21 0.67 32.16
N ALA A 166 -0.91 1.71 32.58
CA ALA A 166 -0.31 2.91 33.15
C ALA A 166 0.53 2.64 34.41
N ASP A 167 0.26 1.55 35.13
CA ASP A 167 0.96 1.11 36.34
C ASP A 167 2.07 0.07 36.07
N CYS A 168 2.38 -0.23 34.81
CA CYS A 168 3.38 -1.22 34.44
C CYS A 168 4.79 -0.76 34.86
N LYS A 169 5.44 -1.55 35.73
CA LYS A 169 6.78 -1.25 36.28
C LYS A 169 7.94 -1.73 35.40
N PHE A 170 7.65 -2.45 34.31
CA PHE A 170 8.68 -2.86 33.35
C PHE A 170 9.06 -1.66 32.47
N ALA A 171 10.09 -0.93 32.89
CA ALA A 171 10.52 0.36 32.35
C ALA A 171 11.27 0.30 31.00
N PHE A 172 11.34 -0.86 30.33
CA PHE A 172 12.07 -0.96 29.05
C PHE A 172 11.45 -0.13 27.91
N PHE A 173 10.19 0.26 28.02
CA PHE A 173 9.47 1.08 27.05
C PHE A 173 9.32 2.56 27.44
N ILE A 174 9.82 3.00 28.60
CA ILE A 174 9.82 4.43 28.95
C ILE A 174 10.93 5.18 28.18
N ASN A 175 11.97 4.46 27.69
CA ASN A 175 13.13 5.06 27.01
C ASN A 175 13.49 4.44 25.65
N ARG A 176 12.71 3.51 25.10
CA ARG A 176 12.63 3.46 23.63
C ARG A 176 11.79 4.67 23.26
N GLN A 177 12.49 5.76 22.95
CA GLN A 177 11.88 6.83 22.18
C GLN A 177 11.14 6.15 21.04
N PHE A 178 9.84 6.37 21.12
CA PHE A 178 8.79 5.65 20.46
C PHE A 178 8.96 5.65 18.94
#